data_AF-A0A536APW1-F1
#
_entry.id   AF-A0A536APW1-F1
#
_cell.length_a   1.000
_cell.length_b   1.000
_cell.length_c   1.000
_cell.angle_alpha   90.00
_cell.angle_beta   90.00
_cell.angle_gamma   90.00
#
_symmetry.space_group_name_H-M   'P 1'
#
loop_
_entity.id
_entity.type
_entity.pdbx_description
1 polymer ?
#
loop_
_entity_poly.entity_id
_entity_poly.type
_entity_poly.pdbx_seq_one_letter_code
_entity_poly.pdbx_strand_id
1 'polypeptide(L)'
;MRPSAEVRSALHTMGNATIGVGLGLSVLGIAFVVSQFATGQGSVAGAPSRPPAVVNAGVALVATSTPPPTPPTSFVSSPTPASTPPPAAATPTPTPSTTPDPLTATPYSNSGKRYAALRAPVGYAFTAPFAGAVTVRRYQLISGELRVDSLLPGVPFFPYVTVESADRRVIFRPGALDVDTDVIVKDGDRVAAGAPLFTISGEGASSWHTFYDRGVTANVIASVMALPSGSELDPVAFFGGR
;
A
#
# COMPACT_ATOMS: atom_id res chain seq x y z
N MET A 1 -58.14 -43.60 5.08
CA MET A 1 -57.92 -42.14 5.25
C MET A 1 -56.53 -41.91 5.86
N ARG A 2 -56.07 -40.65 5.96
CA ARG A 2 -54.76 -40.20 6.50
C ARG A 2 -54.73 -40.19 8.06
N PRO A 3 -53.61 -39.88 8.76
CA PRO A 3 -52.22 -40.36 8.59
C PRO A 3 -51.57 -40.63 9.99
N SER A 4 -50.31 -40.18 10.19
CA SER A 4 -49.49 -40.09 11.44
C SER A 4 -48.70 -41.38 11.76
N ALA A 5 -47.37 -41.49 11.62
CA ALA A 5 -46.22 -40.57 11.70
C ALA A 5 -45.59 -40.43 13.10
N GLU A 6 -44.95 -41.50 13.59
CA GLU A 6 -44.05 -41.42 14.75
C GLU A 6 -42.92 -42.47 14.67
N VAL A 7 -41.81 -42.11 14.00
CA VAL A 7 -40.52 -42.84 14.08
C VAL A 7 -39.38 -41.83 14.19
N ARG A 8 -39.01 -41.49 15.44
CA ARG A 8 -37.79 -40.76 15.81
C ARG A 8 -37.16 -41.45 17.04
N SER A 9 -35.84 -41.32 17.16
CA SER A 9 -35.02 -41.71 18.33
C SER A 9 -34.87 -43.20 18.68
N ALA A 10 -33.97 -43.87 17.96
CA ALA A 10 -32.96 -44.79 18.51
C ALA A 10 -31.77 -44.76 17.52
N LEU A 11 -30.56 -44.30 17.83
CA LEU A 11 -29.70 -44.39 19.03
C LEU A 11 -29.10 -45.79 19.27
N HIS A 12 -28.27 -46.24 18.33
CA HIS A 12 -27.07 -47.05 18.61
C HIS A 12 -25.91 -46.43 17.79
N THR A 13 -24.75 -46.06 18.33
CA THR A 13 -23.83 -46.73 19.28
C THR A 13 -22.93 -47.76 18.61
N MET A 14 -22.09 -47.29 17.68
CA MET A 14 -20.74 -47.79 17.33
C MET A 14 -19.97 -46.62 16.72
N GLY A 15 -18.67 -46.39 16.95
CA GLY A 15 -17.72 -46.95 17.91
C GLY A 15 -16.52 -46.00 18.00
N ASN A 16 -15.79 -45.93 19.11
CA ASN A 16 -14.76 -44.90 19.33
C ASN A 16 -13.40 -45.51 19.72
N ALA A 17 -12.31 -44.83 19.35
CA ALA A 17 -10.90 -45.22 19.50
C ALA A 17 -10.45 -46.44 18.64
N THR A 18 -9.17 -46.65 18.32
CA THR A 18 -7.93 -46.04 18.86
C THR A 18 -6.77 -46.05 17.83
N ILE A 19 -5.78 -45.15 18.02
CA ILE A 19 -4.37 -45.19 17.53
C ILE A 19 -4.12 -45.02 16.02
N GLY A 20 -3.17 -44.13 15.70
CA GLY A 20 -2.67 -43.89 14.35
C GLY A 20 -1.55 -42.84 14.30
N VAL A 21 -0.46 -43.02 15.07
CA VAL A 21 0.67 -42.07 15.08
C VAL A 21 1.50 -42.22 13.80
N GLY A 22 1.29 -41.34 12.82
CA GLY A 22 2.06 -41.26 11.59
C GLY A 22 3.06 -40.09 11.61
N LEU A 23 4.35 -40.39 11.72
CA LEU A 23 5.41 -39.39 11.57
C LEU A 23 5.54 -38.96 10.10
N GLY A 24 5.26 -37.69 9.81
CA GLY A 24 5.35 -37.08 8.48
C GLY A 24 6.40 -35.95 8.43
N LEU A 25 7.69 -36.30 8.49
CA LEU A 25 8.78 -35.34 8.31
C LEU A 25 8.89 -34.92 6.83
N SER A 26 8.50 -33.68 6.53
CA SER A 26 8.71 -33.04 5.22
C SER A 26 9.43 -31.71 5.39
N VAL A 27 10.76 -31.78 5.52
CA VAL A 27 11.63 -30.60 5.37
C VAL A 27 11.76 -30.29 3.88
N LEU A 28 11.30 -29.11 3.46
CA LEU A 28 11.68 -28.53 2.17
C LEU A 28 11.93 -27.04 2.36
N GLY A 29 13.17 -26.62 2.11
CA GLY A 29 13.64 -25.27 2.43
C GLY A 29 13.19 -24.23 1.41
N ILE A 30 12.78 -23.06 1.89
CA ILE A 30 12.66 -21.85 1.07
C ILE A 30 13.98 -21.08 1.21
N ALA A 31 14.65 -20.81 0.08
CA ALA A 31 15.97 -20.19 0.08
C ALA A 31 15.89 -18.70 0.50
N PHE A 32 16.73 -18.32 1.46
CA PHE A 32 16.78 -16.94 1.97
C PHE A 32 17.70 -16.08 1.07
N VAL A 33 17.12 -15.41 0.07
CA VAL A 33 17.88 -14.51 -0.82
C VAL A 33 18.18 -13.19 -0.12
N VAL A 34 19.28 -13.15 0.65
CA VAL A 34 19.80 -11.91 1.24
C VAL A 34 20.45 -11.06 0.15
N SER A 35 19.71 -10.11 -0.42
CA SER A 35 20.26 -9.16 -1.40
C SER A 35 21.07 -8.07 -0.69
N GLN A 36 22.37 -8.33 -0.48
CA GLN A 36 23.29 -7.39 0.15
C GLN A 36 23.86 -6.41 -0.88
N PHE A 37 23.23 -5.25 -1.04
CA PHE A 37 23.90 -4.09 -1.64
C PHE A 37 24.72 -3.36 -0.59
N ALA A 38 26.01 -3.70 -0.54
CA ALA A 38 26.96 -3.11 0.39
C ALA A 38 27.20 -1.62 0.12
N THR A 39 27.39 -0.86 1.19
CA THR A 39 27.90 0.52 1.14
C THR A 39 29.34 0.54 0.61
N GLY A 40 29.57 1.15 -0.55
CA GLY A 40 30.90 1.44 -1.06
C GLY A 40 31.26 2.93 -0.87
N GLN A 41 32.23 3.22 0.00
CA GLN A 41 32.79 4.57 0.14
C GLN A 41 33.80 4.85 -1.00
N GLY A 42 33.97 6.12 -1.37
CA GLY A 42 34.76 6.50 -2.56
C GLY A 42 36.24 6.84 -2.30
N SER A 43 37.09 6.54 -3.29
CA SER A 43 38.39 7.14 -3.62
C SER A 43 38.76 6.66 -5.04
N VAL A 44 39.12 7.49 -6.05
CA VAL A 44 40.20 8.49 -6.20
C VAL A 44 41.55 7.86 -6.62
N ALA A 45 42.22 8.54 -7.57
CA ALA A 45 43.49 8.21 -8.27
C ALA A 45 43.39 7.23 -9.47
N GLY A 46 44.06 7.44 -10.61
CA GLY A 46 44.88 8.58 -11.08
C GLY A 46 44.99 8.56 -12.63
N ALA A 47 45.05 9.70 -13.35
CA ALA A 47 46.22 10.60 -13.56
C ALA A 47 47.21 10.10 -14.64
N PRO A 48 48.03 10.95 -15.32
CA PRO A 48 48.25 12.40 -15.18
C PRO A 48 47.91 13.23 -16.45
N SER A 49 47.90 14.57 -16.42
CA SER A 49 49.06 15.43 -16.76
C SER A 49 48.82 16.91 -16.38
N ARG A 50 49.88 17.70 -16.14
CA ARG A 50 49.82 19.13 -15.74
C ARG A 50 50.05 20.12 -16.90
N PRO A 51 49.61 21.40 -16.75
CA PRO A 51 49.84 22.49 -17.72
C PRO A 51 51.18 23.22 -17.45
N PRO A 52 51.51 24.27 -18.24
CA PRO A 52 51.16 25.62 -17.77
C PRO A 52 50.59 26.55 -18.87
N ALA A 53 50.17 27.76 -18.46
CA ALA A 53 49.73 28.82 -19.37
C ALA A 53 50.91 29.52 -20.06
N VAL A 54 50.65 30.15 -21.22
CA VAL A 54 51.60 31.03 -21.94
C VAL A 54 50.95 32.40 -22.13
N VAL A 55 51.73 33.46 -21.94
CA VAL A 55 51.31 34.85 -22.08
C VAL A 55 52.01 35.46 -23.30
N ASN A 56 51.27 36.15 -24.17
CA ASN A 56 51.82 36.99 -25.24
C ASN A 56 50.75 38.06 -25.57
N ALA A 57 50.82 39.30 -25.08
CA ALA A 57 51.83 40.34 -25.32
C ALA A 57 51.80 40.90 -26.76
N GLY A 58 51.12 42.03 -26.92
CA GLY A 58 51.24 42.94 -28.06
C GLY A 58 51.27 44.38 -27.51
N VAL A 59 52.31 45.16 -27.86
CA VAL A 59 52.59 46.46 -27.22
C VAL A 59 53.09 47.49 -28.24
N ALA A 60 52.39 48.64 -28.30
CA ALA A 60 52.88 49.96 -28.73
C ALA A 60 51.85 51.00 -28.17
N LEU A 61 52.17 51.84 -27.19
CA LEU A 61 52.97 53.08 -27.24
C LEU A 61 52.28 54.18 -28.10
N VAL A 62 51.60 55.20 -27.51
CA VAL A 62 52.13 56.46 -26.87
C VAL A 62 52.52 57.52 -27.93
N ALA A 63 52.11 58.80 -27.93
CA ALA A 63 51.22 59.65 -27.08
C ALA A 63 50.29 60.52 -28.00
N THR A 64 49.30 61.32 -27.58
CA THR A 64 49.31 62.69 -26.95
C THR A 64 47.85 63.23 -26.92
N SER A 65 47.38 64.29 -26.23
CA SER A 65 47.83 65.20 -25.15
C SER A 65 46.64 66.06 -24.65
N THR A 66 46.72 66.70 -23.47
CA THR A 66 45.65 67.53 -22.84
C THR A 66 45.57 68.97 -23.38
N PRO A 67 44.38 69.63 -23.34
CA PRO A 67 44.16 70.71 -22.33
C PRO A 67 42.70 70.89 -21.81
N PRO A 68 42.49 71.45 -20.59
CA PRO A 68 41.22 72.03 -20.10
C PRO A 68 41.16 73.57 -20.36
N PRO A 69 40.06 74.33 -20.07
CA PRO A 69 38.78 74.03 -19.40
C PRO A 69 37.58 74.21 -20.40
N THR A 70 36.35 74.73 -20.18
CA THR A 70 35.58 75.44 -19.11
C THR A 70 34.04 75.27 -19.38
N PRO A 71 33.10 75.55 -18.43
CA PRO A 71 31.65 75.29 -18.61
C PRO A 71 30.85 76.50 -19.16
N PRO A 72 29.59 76.31 -19.59
CA PRO A 72 28.45 76.63 -18.70
C PRO A 72 27.19 75.72 -18.82
N THR A 73 26.20 76.03 -17.98
CA THR A 73 24.78 75.58 -17.90
C THR A 73 24.05 75.40 -19.24
N SER A 74 22.97 74.59 -19.37
CA SER A 74 21.76 74.64 -18.51
C SER A 74 20.84 73.39 -18.54
N PHE A 75 19.73 73.48 -17.81
CA PHE A 75 18.81 72.40 -17.39
C PHE A 75 18.07 71.66 -18.52
N VAL A 76 17.80 70.37 -18.29
CA VAL A 76 16.73 69.59 -18.94
C VAL A 76 15.91 68.91 -17.84
N SER A 77 14.58 68.87 -18.00
CA SER A 77 13.63 68.51 -16.93
C SER A 77 13.69 67.04 -16.50
N SER A 78 13.56 66.81 -15.18
CA SER A 78 13.32 65.48 -14.62
C SER A 78 11.90 65.01 -14.94
N PRO A 79 11.68 63.77 -15.42
CA PRO A 79 10.35 63.20 -15.58
C PRO A 79 9.74 62.84 -14.22
N THR A 80 8.48 63.24 -14.00
CA THR A 80 7.72 62.88 -12.79
C THR A 80 7.59 61.35 -12.67
N PRO A 81 7.86 60.74 -11.50
CA PRO A 81 7.59 59.32 -11.28
C PRO A 81 6.10 59.01 -11.44
N ALA A 82 5.77 58.09 -12.35
CA ALA A 82 4.41 57.56 -12.45
C ALA A 82 4.11 56.68 -11.24
N SER A 83 2.99 56.94 -10.55
CA SER A 83 2.56 56.13 -9.40
C SER A 83 1.98 54.80 -9.90
N THR A 84 2.79 53.73 -9.84
CA THR A 84 2.31 52.37 -10.09
C THR A 84 1.28 51.99 -9.02
N PRO A 85 0.09 51.49 -9.40
CA PRO A 85 -0.89 50.99 -8.42
C PRO A 85 -0.29 49.87 -7.55
N PRO A 86 -0.67 49.76 -6.27
CA PRO A 86 -0.25 48.63 -5.45
C PRO A 86 -0.74 47.31 -6.04
N PRO A 87 0.03 46.21 -5.93
CA PRO A 87 -0.43 44.90 -6.39
C PRO A 87 -1.77 44.53 -5.74
N ALA A 88 -2.71 44.01 -6.54
CA ALA A 88 -3.95 43.48 -6.00
C ALA A 88 -3.63 42.36 -5.00
N ALA A 89 -4.19 42.44 -3.80
CA ALA A 89 -3.99 41.42 -2.77
C ALA A 89 -4.48 40.06 -3.31
N ALA A 90 -3.59 39.07 -3.33
CA ALA A 90 -3.93 37.75 -3.82
C ALA A 90 -5.05 37.15 -2.96
N THR A 91 -6.19 36.86 -3.58
CA THR A 91 -7.30 36.14 -2.92
C THR A 91 -6.74 34.82 -2.37
N PRO A 92 -6.93 34.50 -1.08
CA PRO A 92 -6.45 33.24 -0.53
C PRO A 92 -7.17 32.08 -1.25
N THR A 93 -6.39 31.24 -1.93
CA THR A 93 -6.90 29.99 -2.50
C THR A 93 -7.57 29.19 -1.39
N PRO A 94 -8.83 28.76 -1.54
CA PRO A 94 -9.51 27.98 -0.50
C PRO A 94 -8.73 26.69 -0.24
N THR A 95 -8.38 26.46 1.02
CA THR A 95 -7.74 25.22 1.47
C THR A 95 -8.59 24.03 1.02
N PRO A 96 -8.02 22.97 0.41
CA PRO A 96 -8.80 21.83 -0.03
C PRO A 96 -9.49 21.18 1.18
N SER A 97 -10.82 21.08 1.11
CA SER A 97 -11.60 20.36 2.12
C SER A 97 -11.32 18.87 1.99
N THR A 98 -10.75 18.26 3.03
CA THR A 98 -10.55 16.82 3.09
C THR A 98 -11.88 16.13 3.37
N THR A 99 -12.50 15.56 2.35
CA THR A 99 -13.59 14.58 2.53
C THR A 99 -13.09 13.45 3.45
N PRO A 100 -13.78 13.15 4.57
CA PRO A 100 -13.38 12.05 5.44
C PRO A 100 -13.37 10.70 4.69
N ASP A 101 -12.43 9.80 5.03
CA ASP A 101 -12.44 8.44 4.50
C ASP A 101 -13.73 7.71 4.97
N PRO A 102 -14.57 7.19 4.06
CA PRO A 102 -15.76 6.42 4.44
C PRO A 102 -15.45 5.03 5.02
N LEU A 103 -14.18 4.61 5.06
CA LEU A 103 -13.74 3.35 5.66
C LEU A 103 -13.97 3.32 7.18
N THR A 104 -14.93 2.50 7.61
CA THR A 104 -15.16 2.21 9.03
C THR A 104 -14.39 0.95 9.45
N ALA A 105 -13.58 1.07 10.50
CA ALA A 105 -12.86 -0.07 11.10
C ALA A 105 -13.37 -0.35 12.52
N THR A 106 -13.84 -1.57 12.80
CA THR A 106 -14.27 -2.01 14.13
C THR A 106 -13.45 -3.21 14.64
N PRO A 107 -13.33 -3.39 15.96
CA PRO A 107 -12.67 -4.57 16.52
C PRO A 107 -13.45 -5.85 16.20
N TYR A 108 -12.75 -6.87 15.71
CA TYR A 108 -13.28 -8.22 15.54
C TYR A 108 -12.28 -9.24 16.08
N SER A 109 -12.75 -10.38 16.57
CA SER A 109 -11.89 -11.47 17.04
C SER A 109 -12.48 -12.84 16.71
N ASN A 110 -11.61 -13.77 16.35
CA ASN A 110 -12.00 -15.13 15.99
C ASN A 110 -10.82 -16.08 16.29
N SER A 111 -11.09 -17.27 16.85
CA SER A 111 -10.08 -18.24 17.31
C SER A 111 -8.93 -17.65 18.14
N GLY A 112 -9.22 -16.66 18.99
CA GLY A 112 -8.22 -16.00 19.85
C GLY A 112 -7.29 -14.99 19.15
N LYS A 113 -7.53 -14.67 17.87
CA LYS A 113 -6.80 -13.66 17.09
C LYS A 113 -7.58 -12.35 16.95
N ARG A 114 -6.86 -11.23 16.87
CA ARG A 114 -7.41 -9.89 16.65
C ARG A 114 -7.45 -9.54 15.15
N TYR A 115 -8.57 -8.97 14.74
CA TYR A 115 -8.82 -8.50 13.39
C TYR A 115 -9.48 -7.12 13.41
N ALA A 116 -9.38 -6.39 12.31
CA ALA A 116 -10.30 -5.30 12.01
C ALA A 116 -11.40 -5.83 11.10
N ALA A 117 -12.64 -5.60 11.48
CA ALA A 117 -13.78 -5.69 10.58
C ALA A 117 -13.91 -4.34 9.86
N LEU A 118 -13.71 -4.36 8.54
CA LEU A 118 -13.65 -3.16 7.69
C LEU A 118 -14.90 -3.09 6.81
N ARG A 119 -15.60 -1.95 6.87
CA ARG A 119 -16.80 -1.67 6.06
C ARG A 119 -16.58 -0.39 5.25
N ALA A 120 -16.90 -0.46 3.96
CA ALA A 120 -16.72 0.63 3.01
C ALA A 120 -17.82 0.56 1.93
N PRO A 121 -18.15 1.67 1.26
CA PRO A 121 -19.16 1.67 0.19
C PRO A 121 -18.66 0.94 -1.06
N VAL A 122 -19.60 0.49 -1.90
CA VAL A 122 -19.30 -0.01 -3.25
C VAL A 122 -18.60 1.10 -4.06
N GLY A 123 -17.58 0.73 -4.82
CA GLY A 123 -16.67 1.64 -5.51
C GLY A 123 -15.46 2.09 -4.66
N TYR A 124 -15.40 1.76 -3.36
CA TYR A 124 -14.23 2.07 -2.54
C TYR A 124 -13.03 1.19 -2.90
N ALA A 125 -11.89 1.81 -3.21
CA ALA A 125 -10.64 1.15 -3.53
C ALA A 125 -9.74 1.05 -2.28
N PHE A 126 -9.48 -0.17 -1.82
CA PHE A 126 -8.52 -0.43 -0.75
C PHE A 126 -7.09 -0.25 -1.25
N THR A 127 -6.32 0.60 -0.57
CA THR A 127 -4.94 0.94 -0.96
C THR A 127 -3.88 0.24 -0.10
N ALA A 128 -2.68 0.11 -0.67
CA ALA A 128 -1.50 -0.43 -0.01
C ALA A 128 -1.11 0.46 1.17
N PRO A 129 -1.15 -0.05 2.42
CA PRO A 129 -0.91 0.76 3.61
C PRO A 129 0.58 1.12 3.83
N PHE A 130 1.47 0.51 3.06
CA PHE A 130 2.90 0.76 2.98
C PHE A 130 3.44 0.19 1.66
N ALA A 131 4.65 0.58 1.26
CA ALA A 131 5.31 -0.03 0.10
C ALA A 131 5.77 -1.47 0.44
N GLY A 132 5.52 -2.43 -0.45
CA GLY A 132 5.73 -3.84 -0.16
C GLY A 132 5.63 -4.75 -1.38
N ALA A 133 5.87 -6.05 -1.16
CA ALA A 133 5.53 -7.11 -2.11
C ALA A 133 4.08 -7.58 -1.87
N VAL A 134 3.41 -8.00 -2.94
CA VAL A 134 2.03 -8.48 -2.94
C VAL A 134 1.99 -9.99 -3.13
N THR A 135 1.12 -10.66 -2.37
CA THR A 135 0.74 -12.06 -2.61
C THR A 135 -0.78 -12.15 -2.70
N VAL A 136 -1.31 -12.77 -3.77
CA VAL A 136 -2.75 -12.92 -4.02
C VAL A 136 -3.09 -14.41 -4.11
N ARG A 137 -3.62 -14.97 -3.02
CA ARG A 137 -4.05 -16.38 -2.96
C ARG A 137 -5.55 -16.48 -3.15
N ARG A 138 -6.03 -17.41 -3.97
CA ARG A 138 -7.46 -17.62 -4.21
C ARG A 138 -7.95 -18.81 -3.39
N TYR A 139 -9.08 -18.67 -2.73
CA TYR A 139 -9.67 -19.72 -1.89
C TYR A 139 -11.07 -20.10 -2.37
N GLN A 140 -11.38 -21.40 -2.36
CA GLN A 140 -12.72 -21.95 -2.57
C GLN A 140 -13.10 -22.80 -1.37
N LEU A 141 -14.37 -22.74 -0.93
CA LEU A 141 -14.91 -23.68 0.07
C LEU A 141 -15.59 -24.84 -0.66
N ILE A 142 -14.96 -26.01 -0.67
CA ILE A 142 -15.40 -27.20 -1.41
C ILE A 142 -15.79 -28.28 -0.40
N SER A 143 -17.07 -28.68 -0.38
CA SER A 143 -17.60 -29.69 0.55
C SER A 143 -17.32 -29.41 2.04
N GLY A 144 -17.19 -28.12 2.41
CA GLY A 144 -16.84 -27.67 3.77
C GLY A 144 -15.34 -27.56 4.05
N GLU A 145 -14.48 -27.95 3.11
CA GLU A 145 -13.02 -27.82 3.22
C GLU A 145 -12.50 -26.60 2.45
N LEU A 146 -11.58 -25.84 3.05
CA LEU A 146 -11.01 -24.64 2.44
C LEU A 146 -9.83 -25.02 1.53
N ARG A 147 -10.01 -24.93 0.21
CA ARG A 147 -9.00 -25.26 -0.80
C ARG A 147 -8.38 -23.99 -1.39
N VAL A 148 -7.07 -24.01 -1.58
CA VAL A 148 -6.30 -22.91 -2.20
C VAL A 148 -6.09 -23.19 -3.68
N ASP A 149 -6.28 -22.18 -4.51
CA ASP A 149 -6.04 -22.15 -5.97
C ASP A 149 -6.66 -23.33 -6.75
N SER A 150 -7.73 -23.92 -6.21
CA SER A 150 -8.56 -24.92 -6.88
C SER A 150 -9.41 -24.27 -7.98
N LEU A 151 -9.82 -25.04 -8.98
CA LEU A 151 -10.56 -24.52 -10.16
C LEU A 151 -11.92 -25.22 -10.33
N LEU A 152 -12.65 -25.45 -9.23
CA LEU A 152 -13.97 -26.09 -9.30
C LEU A 152 -15.02 -25.10 -9.83
N PRO A 153 -15.66 -25.34 -10.99
CA PRO A 153 -16.62 -24.40 -11.56
C PRO A 153 -17.86 -24.23 -10.69
N GLY A 154 -18.43 -23.03 -10.67
CA GLY A 154 -19.65 -22.71 -9.92
C GLY A 154 -19.46 -22.51 -8.40
N VAL A 155 -18.25 -22.72 -7.86
CA VAL A 155 -17.92 -22.37 -6.47
C VAL A 155 -17.23 -21.00 -6.43
N PRO A 156 -17.72 -20.03 -5.63
CA PRO A 156 -17.12 -18.70 -5.55
C PRO A 156 -15.66 -18.73 -5.10
N PHE A 157 -14.85 -17.87 -5.72
CA PHE A 157 -13.49 -17.57 -5.30
C PHE A 157 -13.48 -16.46 -4.27
N PHE A 158 -12.59 -16.56 -3.29
CA PHE A 158 -12.33 -15.52 -2.30
C PHE A 158 -10.84 -15.18 -2.31
N PRO A 159 -10.44 -13.95 -2.68
CA PRO A 159 -9.04 -13.58 -2.77
C PRO A 159 -8.52 -13.10 -1.41
N TYR A 160 -7.40 -13.63 -0.93
CA TYR A 160 -6.65 -13.00 0.17
C TYR A 160 -5.51 -12.19 -0.45
N VAL A 161 -5.57 -10.86 -0.29
CA VAL A 161 -4.53 -9.95 -0.74
C VAL A 161 -3.61 -9.65 0.44
N THR A 162 -2.36 -10.08 0.34
CA THR A 162 -1.31 -9.85 1.35
C THR A 162 -0.36 -8.77 0.85
N VAL A 163 0.01 -7.83 1.72
CA VAL A 163 1.09 -6.86 1.46
C VAL A 163 2.14 -7.00 2.55
N GLU A 164 3.41 -7.12 2.15
CA GLU A 164 4.53 -7.43 3.05
C GLU A 164 5.74 -6.52 2.82
N SER A 165 6.28 -5.99 3.91
CA SER A 165 7.55 -5.27 3.96
C SER A 165 8.45 -5.86 5.06
N ALA A 166 9.65 -5.32 5.25
CA ALA A 166 10.61 -5.85 6.24
C ALA A 166 10.07 -5.88 7.67
N ASP A 167 9.30 -4.85 8.08
CA ASP A 167 8.81 -4.70 9.47
C ASP A 167 7.38 -5.22 9.69
N ARG A 168 6.62 -5.55 8.64
CA ARG A 168 5.19 -5.87 8.80
C ARG A 168 4.54 -6.60 7.62
N ARG A 169 3.50 -7.38 7.94
CA ARG A 169 2.58 -8.03 6.99
C ARG A 169 1.14 -7.62 7.28
N VAL A 170 0.39 -7.30 6.23
CA VAL A 170 -1.07 -7.11 6.28
C VAL A 170 -1.73 -8.13 5.38
N ILE A 171 -2.82 -8.75 5.85
CA ILE A 171 -3.64 -9.66 5.03
C ILE A 171 -5.06 -9.12 5.01
N PHE A 172 -5.56 -8.79 3.82
CA PHE A 172 -6.95 -8.44 3.56
C PHE A 172 -7.72 -9.67 3.10
N ARG A 173 -8.94 -9.86 3.62
CA ARG A 173 -9.86 -10.96 3.29
C ARG A 173 -11.22 -10.37 2.86
N PRO A 174 -11.32 -9.83 1.63
CA PRO A 174 -12.58 -9.39 1.03
C PRO A 174 -13.63 -10.51 0.86
N GLY A 175 -14.78 -10.15 0.28
CA GLY A 175 -15.84 -11.05 -0.18
C GLY A 175 -15.45 -11.85 -1.43
N ALA A 176 -16.43 -12.25 -2.24
CA ALA A 176 -16.19 -13.06 -3.42
C ALA A 176 -15.57 -12.25 -4.58
N LEU A 177 -14.59 -12.84 -5.25
CA LEU A 177 -13.96 -12.31 -6.46
C LEU A 177 -14.99 -12.20 -7.59
N ASP A 178 -14.91 -11.13 -8.38
CA ASP A 178 -15.77 -10.84 -9.55
C ASP A 178 -17.28 -10.68 -9.20
N VAL A 179 -17.62 -10.51 -7.90
CA VAL A 179 -19.00 -10.32 -7.40
C VAL A 179 -19.06 -9.25 -6.30
N ASP A 180 -18.24 -9.40 -5.25
CA ASP A 180 -18.15 -8.44 -4.14
C ASP A 180 -16.84 -7.63 -4.19
N THR A 181 -15.82 -8.13 -4.88
CA THR A 181 -14.50 -7.50 -4.94
C THR A 181 -13.76 -7.76 -6.25
N ASP A 182 -13.26 -6.69 -6.85
CA ASP A 182 -12.43 -6.70 -8.05
C ASP A 182 -10.97 -6.48 -7.65
N VAL A 183 -10.09 -7.45 -7.92
CA VAL A 183 -8.67 -7.36 -7.53
C VAL A 183 -7.85 -6.73 -8.66
N ILE A 184 -7.11 -5.66 -8.32
CA ILE A 184 -6.35 -4.83 -9.28
C ILE A 184 -4.90 -5.32 -9.38
N VAL A 185 -4.30 -5.72 -8.26
CA VAL A 185 -2.91 -6.22 -8.18
C VAL A 185 -2.82 -7.72 -8.49
N LYS A 186 -1.62 -8.16 -8.87
CA LYS A 186 -1.29 -9.55 -9.18
C LYS A 186 -0.38 -10.16 -8.11
N ASP A 187 -0.32 -11.49 -8.08
CA ASP A 187 0.65 -12.19 -7.25
C ASP A 187 2.08 -11.88 -7.71
N GLY A 188 2.95 -11.51 -6.77
CA GLY A 188 4.34 -11.11 -7.05
C GLY A 188 4.55 -9.62 -7.38
N ASP A 189 3.49 -8.80 -7.49
CA ASP A 189 3.62 -7.35 -7.71
C ASP A 189 4.42 -6.68 -6.57
N ARG A 190 5.08 -5.55 -6.88
CA ARG A 190 5.58 -4.61 -5.87
C ARG A 190 4.81 -3.30 -5.96
N VAL A 191 4.30 -2.85 -4.82
CA VAL A 191 3.45 -1.66 -4.71
C VAL A 191 4.11 -0.59 -3.85
N ALA A 192 3.83 0.68 -4.17
CA ALA A 192 4.10 1.81 -3.29
C ALA A 192 2.96 1.98 -2.27
N ALA A 193 3.20 2.72 -1.18
CA ALA A 193 2.12 3.14 -0.29
C ALA A 193 1.08 3.97 -1.06
N GLY A 194 -0.21 3.77 -0.79
CA GLY A 194 -1.32 4.42 -1.48
C GLY A 194 -1.70 3.79 -2.84
N ALA A 195 -0.94 2.83 -3.37
CA ALA A 195 -1.32 2.14 -4.61
C ALA A 195 -2.59 1.29 -4.42
N PRO A 196 -3.55 1.28 -5.36
CA PRO A 196 -4.78 0.50 -5.21
C PRO A 196 -4.52 -1.01 -5.30
N LEU A 197 -5.15 -1.78 -4.41
CA LEU A 197 -5.04 -3.24 -4.34
C LEU A 197 -6.27 -3.93 -4.94
N PHE A 198 -7.46 -3.51 -4.51
CA PHE A 198 -8.75 -4.06 -4.91
C PHE A 198 -9.87 -3.06 -4.64
N THR A 199 -10.99 -3.19 -5.34
CA THR A 199 -12.18 -2.36 -5.17
C THR A 199 -13.34 -3.21 -4.65
N ILE A 200 -14.17 -2.67 -3.76
CA ILE A 200 -15.44 -3.28 -3.37
C ILE A 200 -16.44 -3.10 -4.52
N SER A 201 -16.77 -4.17 -5.25
CA SER A 201 -17.70 -4.13 -6.39
C SER A 201 -19.14 -4.55 -6.05
N GLY A 202 -19.35 -5.16 -4.89
CA GLY A 202 -20.67 -5.54 -4.37
C GLY A 202 -20.78 -5.37 -2.85
N GLU A 203 -22.01 -5.40 -2.33
CA GLU A 203 -22.27 -5.17 -0.89
C GLU A 203 -21.96 -6.37 0.02
N GLY A 204 -21.50 -7.50 -0.55
CA GLY A 204 -21.31 -8.74 0.19
C GLY A 204 -20.29 -8.67 1.33
N ALA A 205 -20.42 -9.64 2.23
CA ALA A 205 -19.55 -9.79 3.37
C ALA A 205 -18.23 -10.48 3.00
N SER A 206 -17.21 -10.24 3.81
CA SER A 206 -15.93 -10.94 3.78
C SER A 206 -16.11 -12.46 3.70
N SER A 207 -15.17 -13.13 3.03
CA SER A 207 -14.91 -14.57 3.11
C SER A 207 -15.05 -15.19 4.50
N TRP A 208 -14.80 -14.45 5.58
CA TRP A 208 -15.04 -14.91 6.95
C TRP A 208 -16.50 -15.33 7.21
N HIS A 209 -17.47 -14.65 6.59
CA HIS A 209 -18.88 -15.03 6.61
C HIS A 209 -19.10 -16.45 6.07
N THR A 210 -18.43 -16.78 4.96
CA THR A 210 -18.56 -18.08 4.30
C THR A 210 -17.80 -19.18 5.03
N PHE A 211 -16.61 -18.87 5.56
CA PHE A 211 -15.64 -19.86 6.05
C PHE A 211 -15.68 -20.13 7.56
N TYR A 212 -15.99 -19.13 8.39
CA TYR A 212 -15.73 -19.21 9.84
C TYR A 212 -16.87 -18.68 10.73
N ASP A 213 -17.54 -17.60 10.33
CA ASP A 213 -18.48 -16.89 11.20
C ASP A 213 -19.58 -16.18 10.39
N ARG A 214 -20.75 -16.81 10.32
CA ARG A 214 -21.94 -16.30 9.62
C ARG A 214 -22.49 -14.99 10.21
N GLY A 215 -22.02 -14.55 11.39
CA GLY A 215 -22.35 -13.24 11.97
C GLY A 215 -21.59 -12.07 11.35
N VAL A 216 -20.52 -12.31 10.57
CA VAL A 216 -19.74 -11.24 9.94
C VAL A 216 -20.52 -10.57 8.80
N THR A 217 -20.62 -9.24 8.86
CA THR A 217 -21.31 -8.35 7.89
C THR A 217 -20.42 -7.22 7.36
N ALA A 218 -19.12 -7.27 7.69
CA ALA A 218 -18.09 -6.38 7.15
C ALA A 218 -17.58 -6.90 5.80
N ASN A 219 -17.29 -6.01 4.86
CA ASN A 219 -16.88 -6.37 3.49
C ASN A 219 -15.47 -7.00 3.47
N VAL A 220 -14.59 -6.59 4.38
CA VAL A 220 -13.22 -7.11 4.50
C VAL A 220 -12.89 -7.40 5.96
N ILE A 221 -12.35 -8.58 6.24
CA ILE A 221 -11.64 -8.85 7.50
C ILE A 221 -10.14 -8.63 7.27
N ALA A 222 -9.46 -7.91 8.15
CA ALA A 222 -8.03 -7.62 8.03
C ALA A 222 -7.25 -7.98 9.30
N SER A 223 -6.00 -8.42 9.13
CA SER A 223 -5.06 -8.67 10.24
C SER A 223 -3.71 -8.03 9.93
N VAL A 224 -3.03 -7.56 10.97
CA VAL A 224 -1.73 -6.87 10.87
C VAL A 224 -0.73 -7.56 11.80
N MET A 225 0.49 -7.76 11.33
CA MET A 225 1.54 -8.50 12.04
C MET A 225 2.87 -7.78 11.90
N ALA A 226 3.63 -7.68 12.97
CA ALA A 226 5.01 -7.21 12.96
C ALA A 226 5.95 -8.33 12.47
N LEU A 227 6.97 -7.95 11.70
CA LEU A 227 8.03 -8.82 11.22
C LEU A 227 9.40 -8.28 11.72
N PRO A 228 10.39 -9.15 11.95
CA PRO A 228 10.33 -10.62 11.86
C PRO A 228 9.67 -11.29 13.09
N SER A 229 9.21 -10.54 14.09
CA SER A 229 8.77 -11.09 15.39
C SER A 229 7.50 -11.95 15.35
N GLY A 230 6.68 -11.84 14.29
CA GLY A 230 5.40 -12.54 14.17
C GLY A 230 4.31 -12.02 15.11
N SER A 231 4.57 -10.92 15.82
CA SER A 231 3.66 -10.36 16.82
C SER A 231 2.42 -9.76 16.16
N GLU A 232 1.23 -10.03 16.70
CA GLU A 232 -0.01 -9.42 16.22
C GLU A 232 -0.04 -7.93 16.60
N LEU A 233 -0.24 -7.06 15.60
CA LEU A 233 -0.37 -5.61 15.79
C LEU A 233 -1.85 -5.24 15.88
N ASP A 234 -2.18 -4.13 16.56
CA ASP A 234 -3.56 -3.67 16.64
C ASP A 234 -4.09 -3.31 15.24
N PRO A 235 -5.05 -4.08 14.68
CA PRO A 235 -5.47 -3.87 13.31
C PRO A 235 -6.43 -2.68 13.22
N VAL A 236 -7.18 -2.35 14.28
CA VAL A 236 -8.14 -1.24 14.25
C VAL A 236 -7.39 0.09 14.28
N ALA A 237 -6.39 0.23 15.16
CA ALA A 237 -5.52 1.40 15.19
C ALA A 237 -4.70 1.57 13.89
N PHE A 238 -4.41 0.47 13.17
CA PHE A 238 -3.71 0.50 11.90
C PHE A 238 -4.57 0.97 10.70
N PHE A 239 -5.90 0.88 10.79
CA PHE A 239 -6.82 1.34 9.74
C PHE A 239 -7.55 2.64 10.09
N GLY A 240 -7.93 2.87 11.34
CA GLY A 240 -8.70 4.05 11.80
C GLY A 240 -7.91 5.36 11.97
N GLY A 241 -6.88 5.57 11.14
CA GLY A 241 -6.00 6.74 11.18
C GLY A 241 -5.58 7.16 9.78
N ARG A 242 -6.55 7.27 8.87
CA ARG A 242 -6.41 7.60 7.44
C ARG A 242 -7.47 8.62 7.04
#